data_AF-A0A3C1Q220-F1
#
_entry.id   AF-A0A3C1Q220-F1
#
_cell.length_a   1.000
_cell.length_b   1.000
_cell.length_c   1.000
_cell.angle_alpha   90.00
_cell.angle_beta   90.00
_cell.angle_gamma   90.00
#
_symmetry.space_group_name_H-M   'P 1'
#
loop_
_entity.id
_entity.type
_entity.pdbx_description
1 polymer ?
#
loop_
_entity_poly.entity_id
_entity_poly.type
_entity_poly.pdbx_seq_one_letter_code
_entity_poly.pdbx_strand_id
1 'polypeptide(L)'
;MTRYLNPYIEKRGRDDLQVIVAVLDGEVAPIQKYLKEKPLNCEVLTVPGGVSNPLVRQLGILDEDIGTNALILRPDGSVAASLSEMTMTRSKHELIPNIISWSDEEAVMALLEKGEIEKAKDYIFTVAPPFDPKAVDGKGRPLKKPVENYVHLRARAHVYLALGDKKAALNDAEEVLQFLKEKAGWMTLLPKGLEEAEELVELLKKKGEE
;
A
#
# COMPACT_ATOMS: atom_id res chain seq x y z
N MET A 1 -5.78 1.63 -14.93
CA MET A 1 -5.19 1.87 -13.59
C MET A 1 -6.26 2.27 -12.56
N THR A 2 -6.97 3.38 -12.74
CA THR A 2 -8.00 3.89 -11.80
C THR A 2 -9.07 2.87 -11.40
N ARG A 3 -9.54 2.04 -12.34
CA ARG A 3 -10.50 0.94 -12.08
C ARG A 3 -10.06 -0.03 -10.96
N TYR A 4 -8.77 -0.22 -10.75
CA TYR A 4 -8.23 -1.10 -9.72
C TYR A 4 -7.79 -0.34 -8.47
N LEU A 5 -7.30 0.88 -8.64
CA LEU A 5 -6.80 1.70 -7.54
C LEU A 5 -7.93 2.33 -6.74
N ASN A 6 -9.01 2.79 -7.37
CA ASN A 6 -10.13 3.42 -6.67
C ASN A 6 -10.79 2.47 -5.65
N PRO A 7 -11.11 1.20 -5.99
CA PRO A 7 -11.62 0.25 -5.00
C PRO A 7 -10.64 -0.05 -3.86
N TYR A 8 -9.33 0.06 -4.10
CA TYR A 8 -8.32 -0.08 -3.05
C TYR A 8 -8.36 1.13 -2.10
N ILE A 9 -8.41 2.35 -2.63
CA ILE A 9 -8.52 3.59 -1.85
C ILE A 9 -9.82 3.63 -1.05
N GLU A 10 -10.96 3.28 -1.67
CA GLU A 10 -12.27 3.25 -1.00
C GLU A 10 -12.29 2.30 0.20
N LYS A 11 -11.61 1.15 0.12
CA LYS A 11 -11.55 0.16 1.21
C LYS A 11 -10.59 0.53 2.33
N ARG A 12 -9.63 1.42 2.06
CA ARG A 12 -8.55 1.79 2.98
C ARG A 12 -9.06 2.51 4.24
N GLY A 13 -10.24 3.14 4.18
CA GLY A 13 -10.83 3.86 5.30
C GLY A 13 -10.08 5.15 5.69
N ARG A 14 -9.10 5.59 4.88
CA ARG A 14 -8.33 6.82 5.07
C ARG A 14 -8.42 7.70 3.83
N ASP A 15 -8.58 9.00 4.06
CA ASP A 15 -8.57 10.03 3.03
C ASP A 15 -7.18 10.68 2.93
N ASP A 16 -6.18 9.85 2.61
CA ASP A 16 -4.76 10.22 2.55
C ASP A 16 -4.11 9.96 1.19
N LEU A 17 -4.91 9.59 0.18
CA LEU A 17 -4.47 9.28 -1.16
C LEU A 17 -5.30 10.05 -2.20
N GLN A 18 -4.62 10.79 -3.06
CA GLN A 18 -5.22 11.45 -4.21
C GLN A 18 -4.71 10.83 -5.50
N VAL A 19 -5.64 10.48 -6.39
CA VAL A 19 -5.30 10.01 -7.74
C VAL A 19 -5.54 11.17 -8.70
N ILE A 20 -4.50 11.50 -9.47
CA ILE A 20 -4.55 12.52 -10.50
C ILE A 20 -4.13 11.87 -11.82
N VAL A 21 -4.94 12.06 -12.86
CA VAL A 21 -4.59 11.67 -14.22
C VAL A 21 -4.09 12.91 -14.96
N ALA A 22 -2.80 12.92 -15.26
CA ALA A 22 -2.17 13.94 -16.09
C ALA A 22 -2.18 13.49 -17.55
N VAL A 23 -2.85 14.26 -18.40
CA VAL A 23 -2.90 14.01 -19.84
C VAL A 23 -1.83 14.85 -20.52
N LEU A 24 -0.90 14.16 -21.18
CA LEU A 24 0.28 14.73 -21.82
C LEU A 24 0.08 15.01 -23.32
N ASP A 25 -1.17 15.11 -23.75
CA ASP A 25 -1.54 15.46 -25.12
C ASP A 25 -1.71 16.97 -25.26
N GLY A 26 -1.31 17.52 -26.41
CA GLY A 26 -1.53 18.92 -26.75
C GLY A 26 -3.00 19.22 -27.08
N GLU A 27 -3.80 18.21 -27.42
CA GLU A 27 -5.21 18.38 -27.79
C GLU A 27 -6.19 18.03 -26.64
N VAL A 28 -6.80 19.07 -26.06
CA VAL A 28 -7.70 18.94 -24.91
C VAL A 28 -9.10 18.39 -25.28
N ALA A 29 -9.58 18.68 -26.50
CA ALA A 29 -10.97 18.38 -26.90
C ALA A 29 -11.29 16.88 -27.04
N PRO A 30 -10.44 16.04 -27.66
CA PRO A 30 -10.68 14.59 -27.74
C PRO A 30 -10.75 13.93 -26.35
N ILE A 31 -9.90 14.39 -25.44
CA ILE A 31 -9.79 13.89 -24.07
C ILE A 31 -11.02 14.24 -23.25
N GLN A 32 -11.51 15.49 -23.33
CA GLN A 32 -12.74 15.87 -22.66
C GLN A 32 -13.95 15.06 -23.14
N LYS A 33 -14.00 14.72 -24.45
CA LYS A 33 -15.04 13.84 -24.98
C LYS A 33 -14.93 12.42 -24.40
N TYR A 34 -13.72 11.86 -24.39
CA TYR A 34 -13.47 10.54 -23.80
C TYR A 34 -13.88 10.47 -22.33
N LEU A 35 -13.51 11.48 -21.53
CA LEU A 35 -13.83 11.53 -20.09
C LEU A 35 -15.33 11.68 -19.81
N LYS A 36 -16.10 12.32 -20.71
CA LYS A 36 -17.56 12.37 -20.63
C LYS A 36 -18.19 10.99 -20.86
N GLU A 37 -17.66 10.23 -21.80
CA GLU A 37 -18.14 8.87 -22.10
C GLU A 37 -17.69 7.84 -21.04
N LYS A 38 -16.50 8.05 -20.46
CA LYS A 38 -15.87 7.16 -19.49
C LYS A 38 -15.22 7.96 -18.35
N PRO A 39 -16.01 8.38 -17.34
CA PRO A 39 -15.47 9.12 -16.21
C PRO A 39 -14.47 8.26 -15.44
N LEU A 40 -13.31 8.83 -15.12
CA LEU A 40 -12.21 8.14 -14.42
C LEU A 40 -12.34 8.19 -12.89
N ASN A 41 -13.39 8.83 -12.37
CA ASN A 41 -13.66 9.02 -10.93
C ASN A 41 -12.42 9.51 -10.15
N CYS A 42 -11.69 10.45 -10.73
CA CYS A 42 -10.51 11.09 -10.14
C CYS A 42 -10.31 12.46 -10.80
N GLU A 43 -9.40 13.25 -10.24
CA GLU A 43 -9.01 14.52 -10.84
C GLU A 43 -8.25 14.28 -12.14
N VAL A 44 -8.59 15.05 -13.18
CA VAL A 44 -7.91 14.98 -14.47
C VAL A 44 -7.40 16.35 -14.84
N LEU A 45 -6.11 16.44 -15.17
CA LEU A 45 -5.46 17.66 -15.61
C LEU A 45 -4.79 17.45 -16.97
N THR A 46 -4.71 18.51 -17.76
CA THR A 46 -3.95 18.53 -19.02
C THR A 46 -2.65 19.28 -18.79
N VAL A 47 -1.52 18.70 -19.16
CA VAL A 47 -0.21 19.32 -18.98
C VAL A 47 0.09 20.25 -20.16
N PRO A 48 0.26 21.57 -19.94
CA PRO A 48 0.60 22.48 -21.03
C PRO A 48 1.90 22.09 -21.71
N GLY A 49 1.90 22.04 -23.03
CA GLY A 49 3.05 21.57 -23.83
C GLY A 49 3.24 20.05 -23.84
N GLY A 50 2.34 19.28 -23.22
CA GLY A 50 2.34 17.82 -23.25
C GLY A 50 3.66 17.21 -22.82
N VAL A 51 4.15 16.23 -23.59
CA VAL A 51 5.44 15.57 -23.34
C VAL A 51 6.65 16.50 -23.52
N SER A 52 6.51 17.58 -24.29
CA SER A 52 7.55 18.60 -24.42
C SER A 52 7.68 19.51 -23.18
N ASN A 53 6.81 19.36 -22.18
CA ASN A 53 6.92 20.09 -20.93
C ASN A 53 8.23 19.72 -20.18
N PRO A 54 9.05 20.69 -19.73
CA PRO A 54 10.30 20.41 -19.02
C PRO A 54 10.13 19.52 -17.78
N LEU A 55 9.01 19.64 -17.05
CA LEU A 55 8.74 18.82 -15.87
C LEU A 55 8.51 17.35 -16.26
N VAL A 56 7.82 17.10 -17.37
CA VAL A 56 7.57 15.74 -17.86
C VAL A 56 8.89 15.06 -18.24
N ARG A 57 9.79 15.80 -18.90
CA ARG A 57 11.15 15.31 -19.21
C ARG A 57 12.00 15.07 -17.95
N GLN A 58 11.91 15.95 -16.95
CA GLN A 58 12.60 15.75 -15.67
C GLN A 58 12.13 14.49 -14.92
N LEU A 59 10.86 14.12 -15.09
CA LEU A 59 10.29 12.89 -14.57
C LEU A 59 10.68 11.64 -15.38
N GLY A 60 11.44 11.81 -16.46
CA GLY A 60 11.92 10.73 -17.31
C GLY A 60 10.82 10.12 -18.21
N ILE A 61 9.70 10.83 -18.40
CA ILE A 61 8.67 10.43 -19.36
C ILE A 61 9.06 10.99 -20.73
N LEU A 62 9.23 10.10 -21.70
CA LEU A 62 9.75 10.43 -23.03
C LEU A 62 8.66 10.36 -24.10
N ASP A 63 8.92 10.94 -25.29
CA ASP A 63 7.98 10.90 -26.42
C ASP A 63 7.75 9.46 -26.91
N GLU A 64 8.70 8.55 -26.67
CA GLU A 64 8.58 7.13 -26.96
C GLU A 64 7.70 6.36 -25.96
N ASP A 65 7.31 6.97 -24.84
CA ASP A 65 6.37 6.38 -23.89
C ASP A 65 4.93 6.52 -24.40
N ILE A 66 4.50 5.53 -25.18
CA ILE A 66 3.14 5.44 -25.73
C ILE A 66 2.12 4.98 -24.66
N GLY A 67 2.63 4.54 -23.51
CA GLY A 67 1.91 3.88 -22.42
C GLY A 67 1.51 4.78 -21.26
N THR A 68 0.70 4.23 -20.34
CA THR A 68 0.44 4.91 -19.05
C THR A 68 1.62 4.75 -18.10
N ASN A 69 2.26 5.86 -17.74
CA ASN A 69 3.24 5.94 -16.65
C ASN A 69 2.55 6.29 -15.32
N ALA A 70 3.11 5.84 -14.20
CA ALA A 70 2.65 6.18 -12.86
C ALA A 70 3.76 6.84 -12.06
N LEU A 71 3.44 7.96 -11.43
CA LEU A 71 4.31 8.60 -10.46
C LEU A 71 3.63 8.56 -9.10
N ILE A 72 4.35 8.11 -8.07
CA ILE A 72 3.89 8.11 -6.69
C ILE A 72 4.69 9.20 -5.97
N LEU A 73 3.97 10.21 -5.48
CA LEU A 73 4.53 11.32 -4.73
C LEU A 73 4.19 11.17 -3.26
N ARG A 74 5.14 11.49 -2.39
CA ARG A 74 4.91 11.65 -0.95
C ARG A 74 4.27 13.02 -0.67
N PRO A 75 3.66 13.21 0.52
CA PRO A 75 3.09 14.50 0.90
C PRO A 75 4.08 15.68 0.89
N ASP A 76 5.38 15.41 1.03
CA ASP A 76 6.45 16.41 0.94
C ASP A 76 6.87 16.75 -0.50
N GLY A 77 6.23 16.16 -1.51
CA GLY A 77 6.53 16.34 -2.92
C GLY A 77 7.70 15.50 -3.43
N SER A 78 8.34 14.69 -2.58
CA SER A 78 9.39 13.76 -3.01
C SER A 78 8.80 12.59 -3.82
N VAL A 79 9.57 12.07 -4.76
CA VAL A 79 9.17 10.91 -5.56
C VAL A 79 9.41 9.64 -4.75
N ALA A 80 8.33 8.90 -4.46
CA ALA A 80 8.39 7.58 -3.86
C ALA A 80 8.73 6.51 -4.90
N ALA A 81 8.11 6.60 -6.08
CA ALA A 81 8.37 5.70 -7.20
C ALA A 81 7.97 6.32 -8.54
N SER A 82 8.68 5.95 -9.61
CA SER A 82 8.26 6.16 -11.00
C SER A 82 8.15 4.80 -11.67
N LEU A 83 6.98 4.49 -12.22
CA LEU A 83 6.65 3.21 -12.82
C LEU A 83 6.27 3.40 -14.28
N SER A 84 7.05 2.80 -15.17
CA SER A 84 6.68 2.75 -16.58
C SER A 84 5.57 1.74 -16.84
N GLU A 85 4.86 1.90 -17.96
CA GLU A 85 3.83 0.94 -18.38
C GLU A 85 4.37 -0.49 -18.41
N MET A 86 5.59 -0.70 -18.91
CA MET A 86 6.22 -2.02 -18.99
C MET A 86 6.34 -2.67 -17.60
N THR A 87 6.72 -1.88 -16.59
CA THR A 87 6.83 -2.33 -15.21
C THR A 87 5.44 -2.70 -14.66
N MET A 88 4.45 -1.84 -14.89
CA MET A 88 3.09 -2.06 -14.45
C MET A 88 2.42 -3.29 -15.09
N THR A 89 2.69 -3.54 -16.36
CA THR A 89 2.08 -4.65 -17.11
C THR A 89 2.60 -6.01 -16.60
N ARG A 90 3.89 -6.08 -16.23
CA ARG A 90 4.52 -7.30 -15.70
C ARG A 90 4.09 -7.62 -14.28
N SER A 91 3.94 -6.60 -13.44
CA SER A 91 3.70 -6.78 -12.00
C SER A 91 2.23 -6.68 -11.59
N LYS A 92 1.32 -6.52 -12.56
CA LYS A 92 -0.13 -6.38 -12.34
C LYS A 92 -0.47 -5.28 -11.32
N HIS A 93 -1.71 -5.30 -10.83
CA HIS A 93 -2.37 -4.32 -9.96
C HIS A 93 -1.79 -4.22 -8.53
N GLU A 94 -0.68 -4.90 -8.21
CA GLU A 94 -0.19 -5.07 -6.84
C GLU A 94 0.94 -4.10 -6.46
N LEU A 95 1.71 -3.58 -7.43
CA LEU A 95 2.85 -2.71 -7.16
C LEU A 95 2.48 -1.44 -6.38
N ILE A 96 1.51 -0.68 -6.89
CA ILE A 96 1.11 0.60 -6.30
C ILE A 96 0.55 0.37 -4.88
N PRO A 97 -0.38 -0.56 -4.63
CA PRO A 97 -0.81 -0.92 -3.28
C PRO A 97 0.33 -1.34 -2.35
N ASN A 98 1.33 -2.08 -2.83
CA ASN A 98 2.48 -2.48 -2.00
C ASN A 98 3.35 -1.29 -1.60
N ILE A 99 3.60 -0.35 -2.52
CA ILE A 99 4.36 0.87 -2.22
C ILE A 99 3.62 1.72 -1.19
N ILE A 100 2.30 1.86 -1.32
CA ILE A 100 1.46 2.54 -0.33
C ILE A 100 1.57 1.82 1.02
N SER A 101 1.45 0.48 1.03
CA SER A 101 1.50 -0.31 2.26
C SER A 101 2.84 -0.18 2.99
N TRP A 102 3.96 -0.11 2.27
CA TRP A 102 5.28 0.17 2.86
C TRP A 102 5.35 1.59 3.46
N SER A 103 4.79 2.59 2.77
CA SER A 103 4.71 3.94 3.32
C SER A 103 3.88 4.01 4.60
N ASP A 104 2.84 3.18 4.71
CA ASP A 104 2.01 3.11 5.92
C ASP A 104 2.79 2.54 7.11
N GLU A 105 3.53 1.46 6.86
CA GLU A 105 4.40 0.85 7.87
C GLU A 105 5.46 1.84 8.34
N GLU A 106 6.15 2.53 7.41
CA GLU A 106 7.12 3.57 7.76
C GLU A 106 6.49 4.67 8.65
N ALA A 107 5.27 5.11 8.33
CA ALA A 107 4.54 6.10 9.13
C ALA A 107 4.17 5.58 10.52
N VAL A 108 3.72 4.32 10.62
CA VAL A 108 3.38 3.68 11.90
C VAL A 108 4.62 3.50 12.76
N MET A 109 5.72 3.02 12.19
CA MET A 109 6.99 2.85 12.90
C MET A 109 7.53 4.19 13.41
N ALA A 110 7.47 5.25 12.60
CA ALA A 110 7.87 6.59 13.02
C ALA A 110 7.01 7.15 14.17
N LEU A 111 5.71 6.80 14.24
CA LEU A 111 4.85 7.18 15.37
C LEU A 111 5.24 6.39 16.63
N LEU A 112 5.53 5.10 16.51
CA LEU A 112 5.99 4.28 17.63
C LEU A 112 7.34 4.76 18.19
N GLU A 113 8.28 5.13 17.33
CA GLU A 113 9.58 5.71 17.74
C GLU A 113 9.43 7.02 18.53
N LYS A 114 8.42 7.83 18.19
CA LYS A 114 8.07 9.06 18.92
C LYS A 114 7.29 8.81 20.21
N GLY A 115 6.92 7.56 20.50
CA GLY A 115 6.07 7.19 21.63
C GLY A 115 4.59 7.52 21.43
N GLU A 116 4.16 7.85 20.21
CA GLU A 116 2.77 8.22 19.88
C GLU A 116 1.91 6.97 19.62
N ILE A 117 1.85 6.06 20.60
CA ILE A 117 1.27 4.71 20.46
C ILE A 117 -0.21 4.74 20.05
N GLU A 118 -1.03 5.61 20.64
CA GLU A 118 -2.46 5.69 20.29
C GLU A 118 -2.67 6.13 18.83
N LYS A 119 -1.85 7.06 18.32
CA LYS A 119 -1.92 7.46 16.91
C LYS A 119 -1.46 6.33 15.98
N ALA A 120 -0.41 5.60 16.36
CA ALA A 120 0.04 4.43 15.62
C ALA A 120 -1.08 3.37 15.55
N LYS A 121 -1.79 3.15 16.67
CA LYS A 121 -2.94 2.25 16.76
C LYS A 121 -4.09 2.69 15.86
N ASP A 122 -4.53 3.93 15.98
CA ASP A 122 -5.61 4.47 15.17
C ASP A 122 -5.26 4.41 13.69
N TYR A 123 -4.01 4.68 13.33
CA TYR A 123 -3.53 4.55 11.95
C TYR A 123 -3.67 3.12 11.45
N ILE A 124 -3.01 2.15 12.11
CA ILE A 124 -2.90 0.80 11.56
C ILE A 124 -4.22 0.03 11.64
N PHE A 125 -5.05 0.25 12.66
CA PHE A 125 -6.35 -0.40 12.77
C PHE A 125 -7.38 0.15 11.77
N THR A 126 -7.16 1.36 11.25
CA THR A 126 -8.00 1.88 10.16
C THR A 126 -7.72 1.14 8.85
N VAL A 127 -6.45 0.90 8.53
CA VAL A 127 -6.07 0.26 7.25
C VAL A 127 -6.08 -1.26 7.30
N ALA A 128 -5.81 -1.86 8.47
CA ALA A 128 -5.77 -3.29 8.71
C ALA A 128 -6.49 -3.64 10.03
N PRO A 129 -7.83 -3.58 10.05
CA PRO A 129 -8.61 -3.79 11.25
C PRO A 129 -8.37 -5.18 11.85
N PRO A 130 -8.33 -5.31 13.19
CA PRO A 130 -8.26 -6.60 13.85
C PRO A 130 -9.40 -7.52 13.42
N PHE A 131 -9.07 -8.76 13.05
CA PHE A 131 -10.07 -9.75 12.70
C PHE A 131 -10.55 -10.49 13.95
N ASP A 132 -11.84 -10.42 14.25
CA ASP A 132 -12.48 -11.27 15.26
C ASP A 132 -13.01 -12.56 14.59
N PRO A 133 -12.47 -13.75 14.92
CA PRO A 133 -12.94 -15.03 14.39
C PRO A 133 -14.41 -15.36 14.74
N LYS A 134 -14.99 -14.68 15.73
CA LYS A 134 -16.40 -14.83 16.12
C LYS A 134 -17.33 -13.86 15.42
N ALA A 135 -16.80 -12.91 14.65
CA ALA A 135 -17.63 -11.95 13.95
C ALA A 135 -18.49 -12.64 12.88
N VAL A 136 -19.76 -12.25 12.82
CA VAL A 136 -20.75 -12.79 11.87
C VAL A 136 -21.31 -11.68 10.98
N ASP A 137 -21.67 -12.02 9.75
CA ASP A 137 -22.39 -11.12 8.85
C ASP A 137 -23.84 -10.87 9.33
N GLY A 138 -24.56 -9.97 8.66
CA GLY A 138 -25.97 -9.69 8.94
C GLY A 138 -26.92 -10.88 8.75
N LYS A 139 -26.41 -12.06 8.34
CA LYS A 139 -27.13 -13.32 8.17
C LYS A 139 -26.63 -14.41 9.13
N GLY A 140 -25.78 -14.06 10.10
CA GLY A 140 -25.26 -14.98 11.12
C GLY A 140 -24.16 -15.93 10.61
N ARG A 141 -23.56 -15.66 9.45
CA ARG A 141 -22.46 -16.48 8.91
C ARG A 141 -21.11 -15.93 9.39
N PRO A 142 -20.15 -16.79 9.75
CA PRO A 142 -18.80 -16.32 10.12
C PRO A 142 -18.19 -15.47 9.01
N LEU A 143 -17.64 -14.32 9.39
CA LEU A 143 -16.86 -13.50 8.47
C LEU A 143 -15.60 -14.26 8.06
N LYS A 144 -15.24 -14.19 6.78
CA LYS A 144 -13.94 -14.70 6.33
C LYS A 144 -12.87 -13.71 6.74
N LYS A 145 -11.74 -14.23 7.24
CA LYS A 145 -10.56 -13.41 7.52
C LYS A 145 -10.15 -12.70 6.22
N PRO A 146 -10.03 -11.36 6.22
CA PRO A 146 -9.51 -10.65 5.07
C PRO A 146 -8.06 -11.08 4.83
N VAL A 147 -7.68 -11.20 3.55
CA VAL A 147 -6.28 -11.39 3.17
C VAL A 147 -5.61 -10.03 3.30
N GLU A 148 -5.02 -9.78 4.47
CA GLU A 148 -4.31 -8.54 4.75
C GLU A 148 -2.92 -8.56 4.12
N ASN A 149 -2.40 -7.38 3.80
CA ASN A 149 -1.01 -7.26 3.36
C ASN A 149 -0.09 -7.60 4.55
N TYR A 150 0.89 -8.47 4.34
CA TYR A 150 1.86 -8.85 5.39
C TYR A 150 2.58 -7.63 5.97
N VAL A 151 2.75 -6.57 5.18
CA VAL A 151 3.34 -5.29 5.63
C VAL A 151 2.47 -4.63 6.70
N HIS A 152 1.16 -4.59 6.50
CA HIS A 152 0.24 -4.03 7.49
C HIS A 152 0.14 -4.93 8.72
N LEU A 153 0.15 -6.25 8.56
CA LEU A 153 0.21 -7.18 9.69
C LEU A 153 1.48 -7.01 10.52
N ARG A 154 2.62 -6.79 9.87
CA ARG A 154 3.90 -6.52 10.55
C ARG A 154 3.84 -5.24 11.36
N ALA A 155 3.36 -4.14 10.76
CA ALA A 155 3.14 -2.88 11.47
C ALA A 155 2.15 -3.05 12.65
N ARG A 156 1.07 -3.83 12.46
CA ARG A 156 0.08 -4.10 13.51
C ARG A 156 0.66 -4.93 14.66
N ALA A 157 1.52 -5.90 14.37
CA ALA A 157 2.26 -6.65 15.39
C ALA A 157 3.12 -5.74 16.27
N HIS A 158 3.83 -4.77 15.68
CA HIS A 158 4.60 -3.78 16.44
C HIS A 158 3.72 -2.88 17.31
N VAL A 159 2.56 -2.46 16.80
CA VAL A 159 1.58 -1.68 17.58
C VAL A 159 1.03 -2.51 18.75
N TYR A 160 0.65 -3.77 18.54
CA TYR A 160 0.19 -4.64 19.62
C TYR A 160 1.26 -4.87 20.69
N LEU A 161 2.51 -5.04 20.27
CA LEU A 161 3.64 -5.15 21.19
C LEU A 161 3.79 -3.87 22.03
N ALA A 162 3.68 -2.69 21.42
CA ALA A 162 3.73 -1.40 22.13
C ALA A 162 2.55 -1.21 23.10
N LEU A 163 1.37 -1.74 22.77
CA LEU A 163 0.18 -1.75 23.64
C LEU A 163 0.26 -2.80 24.76
N GLY A 164 1.26 -3.69 24.73
CA GLY A 164 1.41 -4.79 25.68
C GLY A 164 0.54 -6.02 25.40
N ASP A 165 -0.22 -6.04 24.28
CA ASP A 165 -0.99 -7.21 23.85
C ASP A 165 -0.08 -8.19 23.11
N LYS A 166 0.74 -8.91 23.88
CA LYS A 166 1.71 -9.88 23.36
C LYS A 166 1.05 -10.98 22.53
N LYS A 167 -0.17 -11.39 22.88
CA LYS A 167 -0.87 -12.48 22.21
C LYS A 167 -1.31 -12.07 20.81
N ALA A 168 -1.90 -10.89 20.67
CA ALA A 168 -2.27 -10.35 19.36
C ALA A 168 -1.02 -10.05 18.51
N ALA A 169 0.03 -9.49 19.13
CA ALA A 169 1.30 -9.24 18.46
C ALA A 169 1.92 -10.53 17.88
N LEU A 170 1.96 -11.60 18.67
CA LEU A 170 2.51 -12.88 18.25
C LEU A 170 1.71 -13.49 17.09
N ASN A 171 0.38 -13.45 17.18
CA ASN A 171 -0.49 -13.98 16.13
C ASN A 171 -0.25 -13.29 14.78
N ASP A 172 -0.11 -11.96 14.77
CA ASP A 172 0.19 -11.22 13.54
C ASP A 172 1.63 -11.50 13.05
N ALA A 173 2.61 -11.55 13.95
CA ALA A 173 4.00 -11.82 13.61
C ALA A 173 4.20 -13.24 13.02
N GLU A 174 3.51 -14.24 13.55
CA GLU A 174 3.55 -15.61 13.03
C GLU A 174 2.92 -15.72 11.64
N GLU A 175 1.85 -14.99 11.36
CA GLU A 175 1.24 -14.94 10.03
C GLU A 175 2.17 -14.29 8.99
N VAL A 176 2.84 -13.18 9.37
CA VAL A 176 3.86 -12.55 8.53
C VAL A 176 5.00 -13.52 8.24
N LEU A 177 5.50 -14.21 9.28
CA LEU A 177 6.57 -15.18 9.12
C LEU A 177 6.16 -16.34 8.22
N GLN A 178 4.95 -16.88 8.38
CA GLN A 178 4.42 -17.95 7.55
C GLN A 178 4.35 -17.52 6.08
N PHE A 179 3.82 -16.32 5.81
CA PHE A 179 3.76 -15.76 4.46
C PHE A 179 5.15 -15.62 3.81
N LEU A 180 6.13 -15.12 4.56
CA LEU A 180 7.50 -14.98 4.05
C LEU A 180 8.17 -16.33 3.83
N LYS A 181 7.98 -17.32 4.71
CA LYS A 181 8.50 -18.68 4.54
C LYS A 181 7.93 -19.38 3.33
N GLU A 182 6.63 -19.24 3.10
CA GLU A 182 5.98 -19.76 1.90
C GLU A 182 6.63 -19.16 0.65
N LYS A 183 6.82 -17.84 0.59
CA LYS A 183 7.52 -17.19 -0.54
C LYS A 183 8.98 -17.62 -0.68
N ALA A 184 9.70 -17.81 0.42
CA ALA A 184 11.09 -18.25 0.41
C ALA A 184 11.24 -19.65 -0.21
N GLY A 185 10.29 -20.56 0.06
CA GLY A 185 10.32 -21.91 -0.48
C GLY A 185 10.27 -22.00 -2.01
N TRP A 186 9.79 -20.94 -2.69
CA TRP A 186 9.71 -20.86 -4.14
C TRP A 186 10.86 -20.07 -4.80
N MET A 187 11.71 -19.39 -4.02
CA MET A 187 12.73 -18.49 -4.55
C MET A 187 14.14 -18.93 -4.14
N THR A 188 15.10 -18.80 -5.06
CA THR A 188 16.52 -19.05 -4.77
C THR A 188 17.13 -18.00 -3.82
N LEU A 189 16.44 -16.87 -3.64
CA LEU A 189 16.82 -15.77 -2.74
C LEU A 189 15.83 -15.66 -1.60
N LEU A 190 16.35 -15.48 -0.38
CA LEU A 190 15.52 -15.26 0.80
C LEU A 190 14.71 -13.95 0.63
N PRO A 191 13.41 -13.94 0.97
CA PRO A 191 12.61 -12.73 0.98
C PRO A 191 13.19 -11.70 1.93
N LYS A 192 13.21 -10.44 1.50
CA LYS A 192 13.56 -9.29 2.36
C LYS A 192 12.61 -9.24 3.56
N GLY A 193 13.15 -9.10 4.76
CA GLY A 193 12.39 -9.02 6.02
C GLY A 193 12.06 -10.37 6.68
N LEU A 194 12.54 -11.49 6.13
CA LEU A 194 12.35 -12.82 6.76
C LEU A 194 13.05 -12.90 8.12
N GLU A 195 14.30 -12.47 8.20
CA GLU A 195 15.10 -12.48 9.44
C GLU A 195 14.46 -11.60 10.52
N GLU A 196 14.06 -10.37 10.17
CA GLU A 196 13.33 -9.46 11.07
C GLU A 196 12.03 -10.10 11.62
N ALA A 197 11.29 -10.84 10.78
CA ALA A 197 10.09 -11.53 11.19
C ALA A 197 10.38 -12.71 12.14
N GLU A 198 11.47 -13.45 11.91
CA GLU A 198 11.93 -14.52 12.81
C GLU A 198 12.33 -13.95 14.17
N GLU A 199 13.13 -12.89 14.19
CA GLU A 199 13.55 -12.20 15.41
C GLU A 199 12.35 -11.67 16.21
N LEU A 200 11.35 -11.07 15.55
CA LEU A 200 10.15 -10.57 16.21
C LEU A 200 9.36 -11.70 16.86
N VAL A 201 9.15 -12.82 16.17
CA VAL A 201 8.45 -13.99 16.72
C VAL A 201 9.23 -14.58 17.89
N GLU A 202 10.56 -14.70 17.79
CA GLU A 202 11.38 -15.18 18.90
C GLU A 202 11.30 -14.28 20.12
N LEU A 203 11.38 -12.96 19.93
CA LEU A 203 11.28 -11.98 21.00
C LEU A 203 9.93 -12.08 21.72
N LEU A 204 8.85 -12.24 20.97
CA LEU A 204 7.49 -12.37 21.50
C LEU A 204 7.28 -13.70 22.24
N LYS A 205 7.91 -14.79 21.80
CA LYS A 205 7.88 -16.09 22.49
C LYS A 205 8.67 -16.07 23.80
N LYS A 206 9.91 -15.55 23.78
CA LYS A 206 10.77 -15.45 24.98
C LYS A 206 10.11 -14.61 26.08
N LYS A 207 9.46 -13.50 25.73
CA LYS A 207 8.72 -12.65 26.68
C LYS A 207 7.38 -13.21 27.14
N GLY A 208 6.92 -14.34 26.59
CA GLY A 208 5.69 -15.02 27.01
C GLY A 208 5.92 -16.08 28.10
N GLU A 209 7.17 -16.41 28.39
CA GLU A 209 7.59 -17.39 29.40
C GLU A 209 7.96 -16.74 30.76
N GLU A 210 7.93 -15.40 30.84
CA GLU A 210 8.09 -14.58 32.06
C GLU A 210 6.75 -14.00 32.54
#